data_AF-A0A6B1GR09-F1
#
_entry.id   AF-A0A6B1GR09-F1
#
_cell.length_a   1.000
_cell.length_b   1.000
_cell.length_c   1.000
_cell.angle_alpha   90.00
_cell.angle_beta   90.00
_cell.angle_gamma   90.00
#
_symmetry.space_group_name_H-M   'P 1'
#
loop_
_entity.id
_entity.type
_entity.pdbx_description
1 polymer ?
#
loop_
_entity_poly.entity_id
_entity_poly.type
_entity_poly.pdbx_seq_one_letter_code
_entity_poly.pdbx_strand_id
1 'polypeptide(L)'
;MIRNVARSFSHRPAALVLGLAACGCAAPSGEEAGSSSIPSRPNIILMMSDDQGWGDVEYPQQLAPGDVFPGHSEVKTPELREMAAAGLQFHRMYSHGSNCSPTRSSFVTGRSPRRNHVDMAYNDGLRNLELTIAELAQTQGYMTGHFGKWHLGNLNRTPEPDADDLARCGGRCFGRSGGDFYSAPWHHGYERAWASPQALPTFEPMRIDPAGPLPSEGNHIGAHYWTG
;
A
#
# COMPACT_ATOMS: atom_id res chain seq x y z
N MET A 1 -23.03 -2.25 39.68
CA MET A 1 -23.03 -1.24 40.77
C MET A 1 -21.65 -0.61 40.72
N ILE A 2 -21.43 0.66 40.40
CA ILE A 2 -22.12 1.89 40.80
C ILE A 2 -22.29 2.77 39.55
N ARG A 3 -23.50 3.28 39.35
CA ARG A 3 -23.84 4.28 38.33
C ARG A 3 -23.42 5.65 38.87
N ASN A 4 -22.81 6.50 38.04
CA ASN A 4 -22.87 7.94 38.26
C ASN A 4 -23.36 8.62 36.99
N VAL A 5 -24.63 9.02 37.08
CA VAL A 5 -25.37 9.89 36.18
C VAL A 5 -25.14 11.31 36.71
N ALA A 6 -24.56 12.20 35.92
CA ALA A 6 -24.60 13.63 36.18
C ALA A 6 -25.44 14.30 35.10
N ARG A 7 -26.52 14.96 35.54
CA ARG A 7 -27.58 15.56 34.73
C ARG A 7 -27.15 16.93 34.18
N SER A 8 -27.72 17.20 33.01
CA SER A 8 -27.86 18.50 32.33
C SER A 8 -28.26 19.66 33.25
N PHE A 9 -27.64 20.82 33.01
CA PHE A 9 -28.26 22.14 33.23
C PHE A 9 -27.96 23.02 32.01
N SER A 10 -28.99 23.31 31.22
CA SER A 10 -28.94 24.31 30.15
C SER A 10 -29.31 25.68 30.74
N HIS A 11 -28.43 26.66 30.55
CA HIS A 11 -28.77 28.07 30.74
C HIS A 11 -28.70 28.75 29.38
N ARG A 12 -29.86 29.07 28.82
CA ARG A 12 -30.01 29.95 27.67
C ARG A 12 -30.15 31.38 28.20
N PRO A 13 -29.25 32.32 27.88
CA PRO A 13 -29.61 33.73 27.96
C PRO A 13 -30.35 34.11 26.68
N ALA A 14 -31.56 34.64 26.85
CA ALA A 14 -32.30 35.34 25.81
C ALA A 14 -31.61 36.69 25.58
N ALA A 15 -31.07 36.90 24.37
CA ALA A 15 -30.55 38.20 23.95
C ALA A 15 -31.55 38.87 22.99
N LEU A 16 -31.94 40.05 23.40
CA LEU A 16 -32.84 41.01 22.76
C LEU A 16 -32.32 41.41 21.37
N VAL A 17 -33.18 41.28 20.35
CA VAL A 17 -32.94 41.75 18.99
C VAL A 17 -33.22 43.26 18.94
N LEU A 18 -32.20 44.08 18.71
CA LEU A 18 -32.35 45.44 18.20
C LEU A 18 -32.01 45.44 16.71
N GLY A 19 -33.03 45.65 15.87
CA GLY A 19 -32.86 45.80 14.44
C GLY A 19 -32.29 47.17 14.10
N LEU A 20 -31.15 47.17 13.38
CA LEU A 20 -30.66 48.33 12.66
C LEU A 20 -30.74 48.01 11.16
N ALA A 21 -31.69 48.65 10.47
CA ALA A 21 -31.82 48.53 9.03
C ALA A 21 -30.70 49.34 8.35
N ALA A 22 -29.68 48.63 7.85
CA ALA A 22 -28.68 49.19 6.96
C ALA A 22 -28.95 48.70 5.53
N CYS A 23 -29.36 49.63 4.68
CA CYS A 23 -29.35 49.47 3.23
C CYS A 23 -27.89 49.55 2.76
N GLY A 24 -27.37 48.52 2.09
CA GLY A 24 -26.00 48.56 1.58
C GLY A 24 -25.54 47.28 0.91
N CYS A 25 -25.53 47.29 -0.43
CA CYS A 25 -24.79 46.43 -1.36
C CYS A 25 -24.78 44.92 -1.08
N ALA A 26 -25.55 44.18 -1.88
CA ALA A 26 -25.37 42.74 -2.05
C ALA A 26 -23.96 42.48 -2.60
N ALA A 27 -23.02 42.16 -1.71
CA ALA A 27 -21.79 41.50 -2.09
C ALA A 27 -22.17 40.15 -2.72
N PRO A 28 -21.51 39.72 -3.80
CA PRO A 28 -21.74 38.37 -4.32
C PRO A 28 -21.49 37.41 -3.18
N SER A 29 -22.50 36.59 -2.87
CA SER A 29 -22.36 35.44 -2.01
C SER A 29 -21.25 34.60 -2.60
N GLY A 30 -20.04 34.73 -2.06
CA GLY A 30 -18.98 33.79 -2.32
C GLY A 30 -19.54 32.42 -1.98
N GLU A 31 -19.64 31.55 -2.98
CA GLU A 31 -19.71 30.14 -2.71
C GLU A 31 -18.48 29.84 -1.85
N GLU A 32 -18.69 29.63 -0.56
CA GLU A 32 -17.69 28.96 0.25
C GLU A 32 -17.45 27.63 -0.45
N ALA A 33 -16.32 27.52 -1.14
CA ALA A 33 -15.81 26.27 -1.66
C ALA A 33 -15.84 25.30 -0.47
N GLY A 34 -16.82 24.40 -0.47
CA GLY A 34 -17.11 23.54 0.66
C GLY A 34 -15.82 22.82 1.02
N SER A 35 -15.25 23.17 2.18
CA SER A 35 -14.09 22.47 2.69
C SER A 35 -14.55 21.03 2.92
N SER A 36 -14.16 20.10 2.06
CA SER A 36 -14.40 18.70 2.29
C SER A 36 -13.58 18.32 3.52
N SER A 37 -14.22 18.35 4.69
CA SER A 37 -13.58 17.94 5.93
C SER A 37 -13.18 16.48 5.76
N ILE A 38 -11.89 16.18 5.94
CA ILE A 38 -11.41 14.80 5.94
C ILE A 38 -12.25 14.04 6.99
N PRO A 39 -12.90 12.93 6.62
CA PRO A 39 -13.71 12.18 7.57
C PRO A 39 -12.83 11.76 8.75
N SER A 40 -13.43 11.67 9.95
CA SER A 40 -12.70 11.33 11.19
C SER A 40 -11.99 9.97 11.13
N ARG A 41 -12.36 9.14 10.14
CA ARG A 41 -11.74 7.85 9.83
C ARG A 41 -11.62 7.73 8.30
N PRO A 42 -10.55 8.26 7.69
CA PRO A 42 -10.37 8.22 6.25
C PRO A 42 -9.98 6.83 5.78
N ASN A 43 -10.33 6.47 4.54
CA ASN A 43 -9.77 5.28 3.91
C ASN A 43 -8.27 5.50 3.65
N ILE A 44 -7.45 4.50 3.97
CA ILE A 44 -6.01 4.54 3.78
C ILE A 44 -5.67 3.57 2.66
N ILE A 45 -5.10 4.09 1.56
CA ILE A 45 -4.64 3.28 0.43
C ILE A 45 -3.13 3.38 0.37
N LEU A 46 -2.47 2.23 0.55
CA LEU A 46 -1.02 2.10 0.44
C LEU A 46 -0.69 1.43 -0.89
N MET A 47 0.00 2.17 -1.77
CA MET A 47 0.39 1.70 -3.10
C MET A 47 1.91 1.65 -3.21
N MET A 48 2.43 0.51 -3.67
CA MET A 48 3.87 0.26 -3.85
C MET A 48 4.11 -0.35 -5.21
N SER A 49 4.92 0.32 -6.04
CA SER A 49 5.50 -0.23 -7.26
C SER A 49 6.73 -1.08 -6.93
N ASP A 50 6.97 -2.09 -7.76
CA ASP A 50 8.14 -2.97 -7.63
C ASP A 50 9.22 -2.51 -8.62
N ASP A 51 10.46 -2.39 -8.16
CA ASP A 51 11.63 -1.98 -8.95
C ASP A 51 11.49 -0.65 -9.72
N GLN A 52 10.57 0.23 -9.32
CA GLN A 52 10.47 1.57 -9.91
C GLN A 52 11.68 2.41 -9.50
N GLY A 53 12.47 2.85 -10.49
CA GLY A 53 13.54 3.81 -10.28
C GLY A 53 12.98 5.16 -9.84
N TRP A 54 13.73 5.87 -9.00
CA TRP A 54 13.35 7.21 -8.55
C TRP A 54 13.01 8.12 -9.73
N GLY A 55 13.80 8.09 -10.82
CA GLY A 55 13.59 8.90 -12.02
C GLY A 55 12.58 8.36 -13.04
N ASP A 56 11.95 7.21 -12.80
CA ASP A 56 11.04 6.55 -13.76
C ASP A 56 9.62 7.13 -13.68
N VAL A 57 9.52 8.46 -13.72
CA VAL A 57 8.27 9.21 -13.65
C VAL A 57 8.37 10.49 -14.49
N GLU A 58 7.24 10.97 -14.96
CA GLU A 58 7.19 12.16 -15.81
C GLU A 58 7.24 13.48 -15.02
N TYR A 59 6.92 13.44 -13.73
CA TYR A 59 6.78 14.65 -12.91
C TYR A 59 8.13 15.12 -12.34
N PRO A 60 8.30 16.44 -12.10
CA PRO A 60 9.55 16.98 -11.56
C PRO A 60 9.83 16.51 -10.13
N GLN A 61 11.10 16.33 -9.79
CA GLN A 61 11.55 15.94 -8.45
C GLN A 61 12.70 16.82 -7.96
N GLN A 62 12.58 17.33 -6.74
CA GLN A 62 13.62 18.16 -6.12
C GLN A 62 14.79 17.29 -5.64
N LEU A 63 16.02 17.60 -6.05
CA LEU A 63 17.23 16.93 -5.53
C LEU A 63 17.79 17.68 -4.31
N ALA A 64 17.96 18.99 -4.47
CA ALA A 64 18.42 19.93 -3.45
C ALA A 64 17.77 21.30 -3.72
N PRO A 65 17.75 22.27 -2.79
CA PRO A 65 17.21 23.60 -3.07
C PRO A 65 17.81 24.22 -4.34
N GLY A 66 16.97 24.48 -5.35
CA GLY A 66 17.40 25.01 -6.66
C GLY A 66 17.84 23.96 -7.69
N ASP A 67 17.92 22.68 -7.31
CA ASP A 67 18.25 21.56 -8.19
C ASP A 67 17.03 20.63 -8.37
N VAL A 68 16.55 20.52 -9.60
CA VAL A 68 15.31 19.84 -9.96
C VAL A 68 15.58 18.87 -11.10
N PHE A 69 15.29 17.59 -10.89
CA PHE A 69 15.15 16.64 -11.98
C PHE A 69 13.82 16.91 -12.68
N PRO A 70 13.80 17.20 -14.00
CA PRO A 70 12.58 17.63 -14.70
C PRO A 70 11.53 16.52 -14.88
N GLY A 71 11.88 15.27 -14.58
CA GLY A 71 11.10 14.09 -14.95
C GLY A 71 11.61 13.48 -16.26
N HIS A 72 11.25 12.22 -16.51
CA HIS A 72 11.65 11.49 -17.70
C HIS A 72 10.79 11.91 -18.91
N SER A 73 11.40 12.26 -20.05
CA SER A 73 10.68 12.79 -21.22
C SER A 73 9.74 11.78 -21.87
N GLU A 74 10.17 10.52 -21.98
CA GLU A 74 9.42 9.46 -22.66
C GLU A 74 8.36 8.77 -21.80
N VAL A 75 8.62 8.60 -20.49
CA VAL A 75 7.68 7.94 -19.56
C VAL A 75 6.46 8.83 -19.39
N LYS A 76 5.26 8.26 -19.58
CA LYS A 76 3.99 8.96 -19.40
C LYS A 76 3.27 8.41 -18.18
N THR A 77 3.10 9.24 -17.16
CA THR A 77 2.48 8.89 -15.88
C THR A 77 1.52 10.01 -15.41
N PRO A 78 0.51 10.36 -16.23
CA PRO A 78 -0.35 11.53 -15.98
C PRO A 78 -1.08 11.45 -14.62
N GLU A 79 -1.53 10.26 -14.23
CA GLU A 79 -2.22 10.04 -12.95
C GLU A 79 -1.29 10.24 -11.75
N LEU A 80 -0.04 9.78 -11.85
CA LEU A 80 0.95 10.00 -10.79
C LEU A 80 1.37 11.46 -10.72
N ARG A 81 1.44 12.14 -11.86
CA ARG A 81 1.70 13.58 -11.92
C ARG A 81 0.60 14.37 -11.24
N GLU A 82 -0.67 14.05 -11.50
CA GLU A 82 -1.80 14.69 -10.82
C GLU A 82 -1.73 14.46 -9.30
N MET A 83 -1.51 13.22 -8.88
CA MET A 83 -1.34 12.88 -7.46
C MET A 83 -0.17 13.64 -6.82
N ALA A 84 0.96 13.75 -7.51
CA ALA A 84 2.15 14.47 -7.04
C ALA A 84 1.92 15.99 -6.92
N ALA A 85 1.08 16.56 -7.78
CA ALA A 85 0.71 17.99 -7.75
C ALA A 85 -0.35 18.31 -6.68
N ALA A 86 -1.27 17.37 -6.40
CA ALA A 86 -2.31 17.52 -5.40
C ALA A 86 -1.86 17.16 -3.97
N GLY A 87 -0.72 16.47 -3.84
CA GLY A 87 -0.25 15.88 -2.59
C GLY A 87 1.09 16.41 -2.09
N LEU A 88 1.65 15.67 -1.12
CA LEU A 88 2.99 15.90 -0.59
C LEU A 88 3.96 14.93 -1.26
N GLN A 89 5.09 15.45 -1.75
CA GLN A 89 6.17 14.65 -2.32
C GLN A 89 7.34 14.52 -1.33
N PHE A 90 7.81 13.29 -1.13
CA PHE A 90 9.02 13.02 -0.35
C PHE A 90 10.20 12.79 -1.29
N HIS A 91 11.04 13.79 -1.46
CA HIS A 91 12.19 13.70 -2.35
C HIS A 91 13.37 12.88 -1.80
N ARG A 92 13.34 12.56 -0.50
CA ARG A 92 14.36 11.75 0.20
C ARG A 92 13.72 10.59 0.97
N MET A 93 12.97 9.77 0.24
CA MET A 93 12.37 8.53 0.75
C MET A 93 13.24 7.35 0.33
N TYR A 94 13.90 6.71 1.30
CA TYR A 94 14.80 5.58 1.05
C TYR A 94 14.11 4.26 1.35
N SER A 95 14.24 3.28 0.45
CA SER A 95 13.91 1.89 0.77
C SER A 95 14.90 1.36 1.81
N HIS A 96 14.47 0.40 2.63
CA HIS A 96 15.37 -0.17 3.65
C HIS A 96 16.48 -1.03 3.04
N GLY A 97 16.28 -1.55 1.82
CA GLY A 97 17.30 -2.28 1.09
C GLY A 97 17.05 -2.26 -0.42
N SER A 98 18.01 -2.82 -1.17
CA SER A 98 17.93 -2.96 -2.63
C SER A 98 17.16 -4.21 -3.09
N ASN A 99 16.47 -4.89 -2.16
CA ASN A 99 15.75 -6.13 -2.40
C ASN A 99 14.28 -5.99 -1.97
N CYS A 100 13.40 -6.73 -2.62
CA CYS A 100 11.96 -6.70 -2.41
C CYS A 100 11.54 -7.15 -1.00
N SER A 101 11.91 -8.34 -0.50
CA SER A 101 11.50 -8.81 0.84
C SER A 101 11.94 -7.91 2.00
N PRO A 102 13.21 -7.46 2.08
CA PRO A 102 13.63 -6.54 3.14
C PRO A 102 12.84 -5.22 3.13
N THR A 103 12.59 -4.66 1.94
CA THR A 103 11.81 -3.42 1.79
C THR A 103 10.35 -3.63 2.21
N ARG A 104 9.72 -4.71 1.74
CA ARG A 104 8.32 -5.03 2.08
C ARG A 104 8.14 -5.32 3.57
N SER A 105 9.06 -6.06 4.18
CA SER A 105 8.99 -6.40 5.61
C SER A 105 9.09 -5.13 6.46
N SER A 106 10.00 -4.23 6.09
CA SER A 106 10.17 -2.94 6.76
C SER A 106 8.95 -2.05 6.59
N PHE A 107 8.35 -2.07 5.40
CA PHE A 107 7.15 -1.30 5.11
C PHE A 107 5.96 -1.75 5.96
N VAL A 108 5.70 -3.06 6.05
CA VAL A 108 4.54 -3.56 6.80
C VAL A 108 4.74 -3.56 8.31
N THR A 109 5.98 -3.65 8.82
CA THR A 109 6.27 -3.70 10.27
C THR A 109 6.78 -2.40 10.87
N GLY A 110 7.27 -1.46 10.05
CA GLY A 110 8.01 -0.28 10.52
C GLY A 110 9.36 -0.62 11.18
N ARG A 111 9.87 -1.85 11.03
CA ARG A 111 11.10 -2.34 11.66
C ARG A 111 12.18 -2.60 10.64
N SER A 112 13.45 -2.55 11.06
CA SER A 112 14.54 -2.91 10.16
C SER A 112 14.51 -4.41 9.82
N PRO A 113 14.91 -4.82 8.61
CA PRO A 113 15.07 -6.21 8.18
C PRO A 113 15.90 -7.02 9.15
N ARG A 114 16.94 -6.41 9.71
CA ARG A 114 17.80 -7.05 10.71
C ARG A 114 17.07 -7.41 12.01
N ARG A 115 16.04 -6.65 12.38
CA ARG A 115 15.24 -6.88 13.59
C ARG A 115 14.09 -7.85 13.37
N ASN A 116 13.51 -7.87 12.17
CA ASN A 116 12.44 -8.81 11.81
C ASN A 116 12.97 -10.09 11.11
N HIS A 117 14.29 -10.15 10.87
CA HIS A 117 15.05 -11.23 10.26
C HIS A 117 14.69 -11.54 8.80
N VAL A 118 14.26 -10.54 8.03
CA VAL A 118 14.05 -10.66 6.59
C VAL A 118 15.20 -9.98 5.85
N ASP A 119 16.42 -10.49 6.04
CA ASP A 119 17.65 -9.81 5.60
C ASP A 119 17.93 -9.94 4.09
N MET A 120 17.39 -10.97 3.44
CA MET A 120 17.56 -11.25 2.02
C MET A 120 16.25 -11.65 1.36
N ALA A 121 16.13 -11.40 0.05
CA ALA A 121 15.06 -12.01 -0.73
C ALA A 121 15.20 -13.54 -0.70
N TYR A 122 14.07 -14.25 -0.76
CA TYR A 122 13.96 -15.72 -0.82
C TYR A 122 14.43 -16.53 0.38
N ASN A 123 15.15 -15.95 1.34
CA ASN A 123 15.67 -16.72 2.48
C ASN A 123 14.77 -16.73 3.71
N ASP A 124 13.88 -15.75 3.85
CA ASP A 124 13.15 -15.51 5.10
C ASP A 124 11.70 -15.07 4.83
N GLY A 125 10.74 -15.69 5.52
CA GLY A 125 9.36 -15.23 5.60
C GLY A 125 9.15 -14.28 6.79
N LEU A 126 8.14 -13.41 6.71
CA LEU A 126 7.75 -12.60 7.86
C LEU A 126 7.25 -13.51 8.98
N ARG A 127 7.79 -13.36 10.18
CA ARG A 127 7.45 -14.20 11.33
C ARG A 127 6.08 -13.80 11.89
N ASN A 128 5.29 -14.77 12.34
CA ASN A 128 3.96 -14.52 12.95
C ASN A 128 4.00 -13.69 14.25
N LEU A 129 5.18 -13.44 14.82
CA LEU A 129 5.35 -12.59 16.01
C LEU A 129 5.57 -11.11 15.67
N GLU A 130 5.81 -10.79 14.39
CA GLU A 130 5.95 -9.40 13.95
C GLU A 130 4.58 -8.76 13.83
N LEU A 131 4.42 -7.58 14.43
CA LEU A 131 3.18 -6.81 14.35
C LEU A 131 3.18 -5.96 13.08
N THR A 132 2.14 -6.08 12.25
CA THR A 132 2.01 -5.31 11.01
C THR A 132 1.13 -4.08 11.17
N ILE A 133 1.27 -3.15 10.21
CA ILE A 133 0.39 -1.99 10.07
C ILE A 133 -1.08 -2.40 9.86
N ALA A 134 -1.34 -3.56 9.25
CA ALA A 134 -2.68 -4.06 9.03
C ALA A 134 -3.31 -4.52 10.35
N GLU A 135 -2.57 -5.30 11.16
CA GLU A 135 -3.03 -5.71 12.50
C GLU A 135 -3.27 -4.51 13.41
N LEU A 136 -2.38 -3.51 13.36
CA LEU A 136 -2.57 -2.25 14.08
C LEU A 136 -3.82 -1.50 13.61
N ALA A 137 -4.06 -1.42 12.29
CA ALA A 137 -5.23 -0.76 11.74
C ALA A 137 -6.54 -1.46 12.15
N GLN A 138 -6.55 -2.79 12.25
CA GLN A 138 -7.70 -3.54 12.76
C GLN A 138 -8.05 -3.16 14.21
N THR A 139 -7.06 -2.90 15.07
CA THR A 139 -7.33 -2.41 16.45
C THR A 139 -8.07 -1.07 16.47
N GLN A 140 -7.98 -0.29 15.38
CA GLN A 140 -8.67 0.98 15.19
C GLN A 140 -9.98 0.82 14.39
N GLY A 141 -10.41 -0.43 14.16
CA GLY A 141 -11.66 -0.79 13.49
C GLY A 141 -11.64 -0.68 11.96
N TYR A 142 -10.46 -0.62 11.33
CA TYR A 142 -10.35 -0.66 9.87
C TYR A 142 -10.53 -2.09 9.36
N MET A 143 -11.19 -2.22 8.21
CA MET A 143 -11.11 -3.43 7.39
C MET A 143 -9.80 -3.40 6.60
N THR A 144 -9.15 -4.56 6.47
CA THR A 144 -7.83 -4.65 5.84
C THR A 144 -7.82 -5.54 4.61
N GLY A 145 -7.11 -5.08 3.57
CA GLY A 145 -6.99 -5.77 2.30
C GLY A 145 -5.55 -5.73 1.77
N HIS A 146 -5.07 -6.84 1.19
CA HIS A 146 -3.81 -6.90 0.45
C HIS A 146 -4.08 -7.31 -1.00
N PHE A 147 -3.57 -6.52 -1.94
CA PHE A 147 -3.70 -6.80 -3.37
C PHE A 147 -2.32 -6.72 -4.02
N GLY A 148 -1.90 -7.82 -4.64
CA GLY A 148 -0.67 -7.89 -5.41
C GLY A 148 0.46 -8.68 -4.75
N LYS A 149 1.70 -8.26 -4.95
CA LYS A 149 2.89 -9.02 -4.53
C LYS A 149 3.08 -9.01 -3.02
N TRP A 150 3.20 -10.19 -2.41
CA TRP A 150 3.47 -10.34 -0.98
C TRP A 150 4.97 -10.44 -0.70
N HIS A 151 5.65 -11.48 -1.20
CA HIS A 151 7.11 -11.67 -1.11
C HIS A 151 7.68 -11.57 0.30
N LEU A 152 6.93 -12.07 1.28
CA LEU A 152 7.30 -12.19 2.68
C LEU A 152 7.07 -13.62 3.21
N GLY A 153 7.34 -14.60 2.35
CA GLY A 153 7.16 -16.03 2.59
C GLY A 153 6.23 -16.69 1.57
N ASN A 154 6.05 -17.99 1.72
CA ASN A 154 5.27 -18.81 0.81
C ASN A 154 3.77 -18.70 1.09
N LEU A 155 2.97 -18.84 0.03
CA LEU A 155 1.52 -18.93 0.11
C LEU A 155 1.03 -20.38 0.08
N ASN A 156 1.90 -21.33 -0.25
CA ASN A 156 1.63 -22.76 -0.23
C ASN A 156 2.15 -23.39 1.06
N ARG A 157 1.37 -24.30 1.65
CA ARG A 157 1.71 -25.04 2.87
C ARG A 157 2.54 -26.30 2.60
N THR A 158 2.64 -26.73 1.34
CA THR A 158 3.38 -27.93 0.97
C THR A 158 4.87 -27.59 0.80
N PRO A 159 5.78 -28.36 1.43
CA PRO A 159 7.22 -28.19 1.27
C PRO A 159 7.71 -28.44 -0.16
N GLU A 160 6.94 -29.18 -0.96
CA GLU A 160 7.25 -29.44 -2.35
C GLU A 160 6.75 -28.27 -3.22
N PRO A 161 7.63 -27.48 -3.84
CA PRO A 161 7.25 -26.60 -4.94
C PRO A 161 6.44 -27.36 -5.99
N ASP A 162 5.39 -26.75 -6.53
CA ASP A 162 5.00 -27.14 -7.87
C ASP A 162 6.12 -26.73 -8.87
N ALA A 163 6.21 -27.45 -10.00
CA ALA A 163 7.24 -27.21 -11.00
C ALA A 163 7.14 -25.81 -11.63
N ASP A 164 5.95 -25.21 -11.65
CA ASP A 164 5.71 -23.88 -12.19
C ASP A 164 6.23 -22.80 -11.25
N ASP A 165 6.09 -22.98 -9.93
CA ASP A 165 6.66 -22.12 -8.90
C ASP A 165 8.20 -22.16 -8.97
N LEU A 166 8.80 -23.34 -9.07
CA LEU A 166 10.25 -23.48 -9.31
C LEU A 166 10.72 -22.75 -10.57
N ALA A 167 9.97 -22.88 -11.67
CA ALA A 167 10.28 -22.21 -12.93
C ALA A 167 10.16 -20.68 -12.80
N ARG A 168 9.14 -20.18 -12.10
CA ARG A 168 8.90 -18.73 -11.86
C ARG A 168 10.01 -18.06 -11.04
N CYS A 169 10.69 -18.79 -10.17
CA CYS A 169 11.80 -18.25 -9.36
C CYS A 169 13.19 -18.70 -9.80
N GLY A 170 13.32 -19.31 -10.99
CA GLY A 170 14.61 -19.80 -11.49
C GLY A 170 15.29 -20.78 -10.52
N GLY A 171 14.51 -21.63 -9.85
CA GLY A 171 14.97 -22.63 -8.88
C GLY A 171 15.35 -22.09 -7.50
N ARG A 172 15.11 -20.80 -7.20
CA ARG A 172 15.55 -20.14 -5.94
C ARG A 172 14.42 -19.82 -4.96
N CYS A 173 13.22 -20.36 -5.14
CA CYS A 173 12.05 -20.12 -4.28
C CYS A 173 12.23 -20.56 -2.82
N PHE A 174 13.29 -21.32 -2.53
CA PHE A 174 13.47 -21.98 -1.24
C PHE A 174 14.72 -21.45 -0.59
N GLY A 175 14.51 -20.78 0.53
CA GLY A 175 15.57 -20.30 1.41
C GLY A 175 16.53 -21.40 1.82
N ARG A 176 17.64 -20.96 2.40
CA ARG A 176 18.85 -21.76 2.69
C ARG A 176 18.69 -22.97 3.64
N SER A 177 17.49 -23.35 4.04
CA SER A 177 17.22 -24.49 4.92
C SER A 177 15.82 -24.99 4.63
N GLY A 178 15.66 -26.26 4.24
CA GLY A 178 14.37 -26.88 3.89
C GLY A 178 13.32 -26.75 5.01
N GLY A 179 12.60 -25.63 5.02
CA GLY A 179 11.65 -25.27 6.05
C GLY A 179 10.46 -24.55 5.43
N ASP A 180 9.28 -25.04 5.82
CA ASP A 180 7.94 -24.56 5.52
C ASP A 180 7.72 -23.10 5.95
N PHE A 181 8.30 -22.11 5.28
CA PHE A 181 8.02 -20.70 5.58
C PHE A 181 6.73 -20.23 4.93
N TYR A 182 5.62 -20.87 5.31
CA TYR A 182 4.27 -20.44 5.01
C TYR A 182 3.94 -19.19 5.84
N SER A 183 3.87 -18.06 5.16
CA SER A 183 3.64 -16.75 5.77
C SER A 183 2.82 -15.93 4.81
N ALA A 184 1.52 -16.16 4.83
CA ALA A 184 0.58 -15.54 3.91
C ALA A 184 -0.04 -14.27 4.51
N PRO A 185 -0.54 -13.32 3.71
CA PRO A 185 -1.09 -12.05 4.22
C PRO A 185 -2.17 -12.22 5.29
N TRP A 186 -3.02 -13.24 5.18
CA TRP A 186 -4.08 -13.51 6.17
C TRP A 186 -3.59 -13.96 7.55
N HIS A 187 -2.29 -14.30 7.69
CA HIS A 187 -1.66 -14.48 9.00
C HIS A 187 -1.21 -13.17 9.64
N HIS A 188 -1.17 -12.09 8.86
CA HIS A 188 -0.56 -10.81 9.23
C HIS A 188 -1.57 -9.66 9.20
N GLY A 189 -2.82 -9.98 9.57
CA GLY A 189 -3.89 -9.00 9.74
C GLY A 189 -4.52 -8.49 8.44
N TYR A 190 -4.39 -9.18 7.30
CA TYR A 190 -5.14 -8.86 6.08
C TYR A 190 -6.37 -9.76 5.94
N GLU A 191 -7.56 -9.19 6.18
CA GLU A 191 -8.82 -9.94 6.11
C GLU A 191 -9.15 -10.35 4.68
N ARG A 192 -8.87 -9.52 3.68
CA ARG A 192 -8.98 -9.93 2.27
C ARG A 192 -7.62 -9.91 1.62
N ALA A 193 -7.28 -10.95 0.88
CA ALA A 193 -6.02 -11.01 0.16
C ALA A 193 -6.19 -11.59 -1.24
N TRP A 194 -5.70 -10.84 -2.22
CA TRP A 194 -5.37 -11.35 -3.54
C TRP A 194 -3.87 -11.19 -3.70
N ALA A 195 -3.12 -12.28 -3.49
CA ALA A 195 -1.68 -12.19 -3.38
C ALA A 195 -0.95 -13.15 -4.33
N SER A 196 0.18 -12.69 -4.85
CA SER A 196 1.19 -13.56 -5.43
C SER A 196 2.43 -13.61 -4.53
N PRO A 197 3.14 -14.75 -4.48
CA PRO A 197 4.25 -14.91 -3.56
C PRO A 197 5.45 -14.05 -3.97
N GLN A 198 5.68 -13.82 -5.27
CA GLN A 198 6.99 -13.36 -5.75
C GLN A 198 6.92 -12.36 -6.90
N ALA A 199 6.04 -12.61 -7.86
CA ALA A 199 5.84 -11.77 -9.04
C ALA A 199 4.35 -11.73 -9.36
N LEU A 200 3.87 -10.57 -9.81
CA LEU A 200 2.60 -10.50 -10.53
C LEU A 200 2.98 -10.50 -12.01
N PRO A 201 2.78 -11.60 -12.74
CA PRO A 201 2.88 -11.51 -14.20
C PRO A 201 1.86 -10.46 -14.66
N THR A 202 2.34 -9.33 -15.15
CA THR A 202 1.52 -8.28 -15.78
C THR A 202 1.02 -8.71 -17.17
N PHE A 203 1.61 -9.77 -17.73
CA PHE A 203 1.28 -10.47 -18.97
C PHE A 203 1.80 -11.92 -18.83
N GLU A 204 1.21 -12.92 -19.49
CA GLU A 204 1.64 -14.35 -19.41
C GLU A 204 2.78 -14.62 -20.42
N PRO A 205 4.08 -14.50 -20.09
CA PRO A 205 5.14 -14.48 -21.10
C PRO A 205 5.82 -15.84 -21.27
N MET A 206 5.46 -16.85 -20.46
CA MET A 206 6.22 -18.10 -20.31
C MET A 206 5.55 -19.31 -21.00
N ARG A 207 4.51 -19.09 -21.80
CA ARG A 207 4.01 -20.04 -22.81
C ARG A 207 4.22 -19.55 -24.25
N ILE A 208 5.15 -18.63 -24.44
CA ILE A 208 5.51 -18.13 -25.76
C ILE A 208 6.77 -18.88 -26.18
N ASP A 209 6.64 -19.74 -27.19
CA ASP A 209 7.80 -20.15 -27.99
C ASP A 209 8.50 -18.85 -28.44
N PRO A 210 9.79 -18.62 -28.14
CA PRO A 210 10.48 -17.38 -28.52
C PRO A 210 10.48 -17.11 -30.03
N ALA A 211 10.10 -18.09 -30.86
CA ALA A 211 9.89 -17.95 -32.30
C ALA A 211 8.41 -17.91 -32.76
N GLY A 212 7.45 -18.03 -31.84
CA GLY A 212 6.02 -18.17 -32.14
C GLY A 212 5.20 -16.87 -31.99
N PRO A 213 4.02 -16.79 -32.62
CA PRO A 213 3.12 -15.64 -32.47
C PRO A 213 2.52 -15.56 -31.05
N LEU A 214 2.22 -14.34 -30.60
CA LEU A 214 1.59 -14.10 -29.29
C LEU A 214 0.21 -14.79 -29.22
N PRO A 215 -0.08 -15.57 -28.17
CA PRO A 215 -1.38 -16.22 -28.00
C PRO A 215 -2.51 -15.21 -27.75
N SER A 216 -3.71 -15.52 -28.22
CA SER A 216 -4.87 -14.61 -28.21
C SER A 216 -5.59 -14.49 -26.87
N GLU A 217 -5.43 -15.45 -25.95
CA GLU A 217 -6.06 -15.46 -24.62
C GLU A 217 -5.13 -16.15 -23.59
N GLY A 218 -4.96 -15.54 -22.42
CA GLY A 218 -4.10 -16.03 -21.34
C GLY A 218 -4.83 -16.97 -20.38
N ASN A 219 -4.15 -18.01 -19.89
CA ASN A 219 -4.68 -18.89 -18.84
C ASN A 219 -4.49 -18.27 -17.45
N HIS A 220 -5.29 -18.76 -16.48
CA HIS A 220 -5.26 -18.29 -15.10
C HIS A 220 -3.88 -18.45 -14.46
N ILE A 221 -3.25 -17.31 -14.19
CA ILE A 221 -2.08 -17.17 -13.33
C ILE A 221 -2.45 -17.64 -11.91
N GLY A 222 -1.55 -18.42 -11.28
CA GLY A 222 -1.70 -18.99 -9.92
C GLY A 222 -1.77 -17.96 -8.79
N ALA A 223 -2.60 -16.94 -8.94
CA ALA A 223 -3.02 -16.09 -7.85
C ALA A 223 -3.80 -16.96 -6.85
N HIS A 224 -3.38 -16.90 -5.59
CA HIS A 224 -4.11 -17.58 -4.53
C HIS A 224 -5.20 -16.63 -4.02
N TYR A 225 -6.44 -17.07 -4.18
CA TYR A 225 -7.63 -16.36 -3.75
C TYR A 225 -8.04 -16.87 -2.38
N TRP A 226 -8.02 -16.02 -1.36
CA TRP A 226 -8.73 -16.31 -0.12
C TRP A 226 -10.09 -15.60 -0.20
N THR A 227 -11.18 -16.36 -0.34
CA THR A 227 -12.55 -15.83 -0.47
C THR A 227 -13.37 -15.91 0.81
N GLY A 228 -12.75 -16.25 1.95
CA GLY A 228 -13.43 -16.64 3.17
C GLY A 228 -13.52 -18.15 3.31
#